data_AF-A0AAD5KL59-F1
#
_entry.id   AF-A0AAD5KL59-F1
#
_cell.length_a   1.000
_cell.length_b   1.000
_cell.length_c   1.000
_cell.angle_alpha   90.00
_cell.angle_beta   90.00
_cell.angle_gamma   90.00
#
_symmetry.space_group_name_H-M   'P 1'
#
loop_
_entity.id
_entity.type
_entity.pdbx_description
1 polymer ?
#
loop_
_entity_poly.entity_id
_entity_poly.type
_entity_poly.pdbx_seq_one_letter_code
_entity_poly.pdbx_strand_id
1 'polypeptide(L)'
;MIEVGSTEMFFTSDTPTNNGDLGAVPDYDSPLTEAGDYTDKYYAAKDLIARFNRIPNIYMPPMPAESIKTAYPAIQATEHLTLEDLLLQLPGDLVIQSNNLLAMEDLPINNNNGQSYGYVLYRNAATLAGGAHTITTIGHVRDLAVLLVDQQRLTPDWRSEMQLGNFGFWATANASFEFVTQDSANSHTVDLLVENMGRNNFGPPSYFHQKRGLPEGPVLLDNEEVVGYTIFPLEFTSAWVRSLTNWNASPAPPPTVICPTLTRSTLTIADDPTDTYITTTGWGDGNRGVVFVNGFNIGRYSGIGPTKTLYIPAPLLIRGDNIILVWSLFEPVTTISFTDQPDLGPPKYP
;
A
#
# COMPACT_ATOMS: atom_id res chain seq x y z
N MET A 1 -12.24 -30.29 0.12
CA MET A 1 -12.45 -28.98 -0.53
C MET A 1 -11.14 -28.64 -1.19
N ILE A 2 -11.16 -28.29 -2.48
CA ILE A 2 -10.00 -27.73 -3.16
C ILE A 2 -10.04 -26.24 -2.81
N GLU A 3 -9.07 -25.78 -2.03
CA GLU A 3 -8.90 -24.36 -1.74
C GLU A 3 -8.33 -23.67 -3.00
N VAL A 4 -8.82 -22.48 -3.29
CA VAL A 4 -8.34 -21.64 -4.38
C VAL A 4 -7.77 -20.40 -3.72
N GLY A 5 -6.46 -20.22 -3.81
CA GLY A 5 -5.81 -18.97 -3.46
C GLY A 5 -6.25 -17.87 -4.44
N SER A 6 -6.56 -16.69 -3.94
CA SER A 6 -7.01 -15.53 -4.74
C SER A 6 -6.29 -14.27 -4.30
N THR A 7 -6.15 -13.26 -5.16
CA THR A 7 -5.53 -11.97 -4.81
C THR A 7 -6.18 -11.31 -3.58
N GLU A 8 -5.36 -10.87 -2.63
CA GLU A 8 -5.79 -9.89 -1.60
C GLU A 8 -5.77 -8.49 -2.22
N MET A 9 -6.89 -8.13 -2.86
CA MET A 9 -7.08 -6.78 -3.43
C MET A 9 -7.36 -5.75 -2.31
N PHE A 10 -7.31 -4.46 -2.65
CA PHE A 10 -7.47 -3.37 -1.68
C PHE A 10 -6.37 -3.36 -0.60
N PHE A 11 -6.75 -2.96 0.63
CA PHE A 11 -5.89 -2.96 1.81
C PHE A 11 -6.20 -4.14 2.74
N THR A 12 -6.79 -5.23 2.21
CA THR A 12 -7.27 -6.35 3.02
C THR A 12 -6.17 -7.33 3.43
N SER A 13 -4.92 -7.09 3.03
CA SER A 13 -3.80 -7.94 3.42
C SER A 13 -3.62 -7.96 4.93
N ASP A 14 -3.52 -9.16 5.50
CA ASP A 14 -3.30 -9.36 6.93
C ASP A 14 -1.80 -9.49 7.24
N THR A 15 -1.39 -9.09 8.44
CA THR A 15 0.01 -9.19 8.88
C THR A 15 0.20 -10.42 9.80
N PRO A 16 1.03 -11.43 9.42
CA PRO A 16 1.40 -12.49 10.34
C PRO A 16 2.29 -11.94 11.46
N THR A 17 2.15 -12.52 12.66
CA THR A 17 2.64 -11.92 13.91
C THR A 17 4.17 -11.93 14.09
N ASN A 18 4.94 -12.56 13.20
CA ASN A 18 6.38 -12.75 13.38
C ASN A 18 7.27 -12.43 12.16
N ASN A 19 6.71 -12.26 10.96
CA ASN A 19 7.46 -11.84 9.78
C ASN A 19 6.54 -10.92 9.00
N GLY A 20 6.96 -9.68 8.78
CA GLY A 20 6.27 -8.77 7.87
C GLY A 20 6.33 -9.32 6.45
N ASP A 21 5.44 -10.26 6.12
CA ASP A 21 5.09 -10.53 4.73
C ASP A 21 4.21 -9.35 4.28
N LEU A 22 4.75 -8.57 3.34
CA LEU A 22 4.32 -7.19 3.02
C LEU A 22 3.83 -7.05 1.58
N GLY A 23 3.62 -8.17 0.90
CA GLY A 23 3.04 -8.23 -0.44
C GLY A 23 1.65 -8.85 -0.39
N ALA A 24 0.80 -8.47 -1.35
CA ALA A 24 -0.42 -9.22 -1.63
C ALA A 24 -0.02 -10.61 -2.13
N VAL A 25 -0.13 -11.65 -1.30
CA VAL A 25 0.11 -13.03 -1.76
C VAL A 25 -0.84 -13.99 -1.06
N PRO A 26 -1.82 -14.50 -1.79
CA PRO A 26 -2.14 -15.90 -1.60
C PRO A 26 -2.44 -16.58 -2.94
N ASP A 27 -1.41 -16.74 -3.78
CA ASP A 27 -1.36 -17.94 -4.65
C ASP A 27 -1.45 -19.20 -3.77
N TYR A 28 -0.94 -19.09 -2.53
CA TYR A 28 -1.08 -20.06 -1.44
C TYR A 28 -0.49 -21.44 -1.79
N ASP A 29 0.24 -21.54 -2.91
CA ASP A 29 0.60 -22.79 -3.56
C ASP A 29 -0.65 -23.70 -3.69
N SER A 30 -1.78 -23.12 -4.08
CA SER A 30 -3.04 -23.83 -4.21
C SER A 30 -3.06 -24.72 -5.46
N PRO A 31 -3.99 -25.69 -5.55
CA PRO A 31 -4.24 -26.42 -6.80
C PRO A 31 -4.48 -25.50 -8.01
N LEU A 32 -5.11 -24.35 -7.82
CA LEU A 32 -5.21 -23.31 -8.84
C LEU A 32 -4.31 -22.13 -8.47
N THR A 33 -3.70 -21.48 -9.47
CA THR A 33 -2.91 -20.26 -9.27
C THR A 33 -3.79 -19.08 -8.91
N GLU A 34 -3.18 -17.94 -8.54
CA GLU A 34 -3.88 -16.65 -8.33
C GLU A 34 -4.78 -16.25 -9.51
N ALA A 35 -4.36 -16.55 -10.76
CA ALA A 35 -5.14 -16.27 -11.97
C ALA A 35 -6.09 -17.41 -12.37
N GLY A 36 -6.20 -18.46 -11.55
CA GLY A 36 -7.09 -19.60 -11.76
C GLY A 36 -6.56 -20.68 -12.70
N ASP A 37 -5.26 -20.66 -13.02
CA ASP A 37 -4.64 -21.66 -13.90
C ASP A 37 -4.42 -22.99 -13.17
N TYR A 38 -4.45 -24.10 -13.89
CA TYR A 38 -4.30 -25.44 -13.31
C TYR A 38 -2.83 -25.77 -13.04
N THR A 39 -2.53 -26.20 -11.81
CA THR A 39 -1.20 -26.66 -11.43
C THR A 39 -1.09 -28.19 -11.46
N ASP A 40 0.15 -28.71 -11.37
CA ASP A 40 0.40 -30.15 -11.16
C ASP A 40 -0.35 -30.68 -9.92
N LYS A 41 -0.50 -29.85 -8.88
CA LYS A 41 -1.24 -30.19 -7.65
C LYS A 41 -2.73 -30.37 -7.93
N TYR A 42 -3.31 -29.58 -8.83
CA TYR A 42 -4.70 -29.80 -9.28
C TYR A 42 -4.86 -31.13 -10.00
N TYR A 43 -3.98 -31.45 -10.94
CA TYR A 43 -4.06 -32.73 -11.67
C TYR A 43 -3.90 -33.92 -10.72
N ALA A 44 -2.94 -33.86 -9.80
CA ALA A 44 -2.74 -34.90 -8.79
C ALA A 44 -3.98 -35.07 -7.87
N ALA A 45 -4.57 -33.96 -7.42
CA ALA A 45 -5.79 -34.00 -6.61
C ALA A 45 -6.99 -34.54 -7.39
N LYS A 46 -7.17 -34.12 -8.64
CA LYS A 46 -8.22 -34.59 -9.54
C LYS A 46 -8.13 -36.10 -9.76
N ASP A 47 -6.94 -36.62 -10.05
CA ASP A 47 -6.69 -38.05 -10.24
C ASP A 47 -6.94 -38.85 -8.96
N LEU A 48 -6.53 -38.33 -7.80
CA LEU A 48 -6.76 -38.96 -6.51
C LEU A 48 -8.26 -39.07 -6.22
N ILE A 49 -9.00 -37.98 -6.38
CA ILE A 49 -10.46 -37.95 -6.18
C ILE A 49 -11.13 -38.95 -7.12
N ALA A 50 -10.76 -38.98 -8.40
CA ALA A 50 -11.32 -39.90 -9.39
C ALA A 50 -11.12 -41.38 -8.99
N ARG A 51 -9.96 -41.75 -8.44
CA ARG A 51 -9.65 -43.13 -8.01
C ARG A 51 -10.48 -43.59 -6.81
N PHE A 52 -10.76 -42.69 -5.87
CA PHE A 52 -11.45 -43.02 -4.61
C PHE A 52 -12.94 -42.67 -4.62
N ASN A 53 -13.45 -42.11 -5.71
CA ASN A 53 -14.84 -41.76 -5.81
C ASN A 53 -15.72 -43.01 -5.86
N ARG A 54 -16.57 -43.18 -4.84
CA ARG A 54 -17.48 -44.32 -4.71
C ARG A 54 -18.84 -44.07 -5.38
N ILE A 55 -19.06 -42.87 -5.92
CA ILE A 55 -20.31 -42.51 -6.59
C ILE A 55 -20.23 -42.99 -8.04
N PRO A 56 -21.00 -44.02 -8.44
CA PRO A 56 -21.05 -44.46 -9.82
C PRO A 56 -21.66 -43.37 -10.70
N ASN A 57 -21.13 -43.18 -11.91
CA ASN A 57 -21.63 -42.24 -12.91
C ASN A 57 -21.63 -40.76 -12.45
N ILE A 58 -20.67 -40.35 -11.61
CA ILE A 58 -20.52 -38.93 -11.29
C ILE A 58 -20.22 -38.13 -12.58
N TYR A 59 -21.02 -37.11 -12.85
CA TYR A 59 -20.75 -36.21 -13.97
C TYR A 59 -19.55 -35.33 -13.62
N MET A 60 -18.49 -35.42 -14.42
CA MET A 60 -17.36 -34.50 -14.37
C MET A 60 -17.48 -33.53 -15.55
N PRO A 61 -17.78 -32.25 -15.31
CA PRO A 61 -17.83 -31.27 -16.39
C PRO A 61 -16.46 -31.16 -17.08
N PRO A 62 -16.43 -30.75 -18.36
CA PRO A 62 -15.18 -30.37 -19.01
C PRO A 62 -14.52 -29.24 -18.22
N MET A 63 -13.18 -29.24 -18.20
CA MET A 63 -12.41 -28.18 -17.56
C MET A 63 -12.65 -26.87 -18.32
N PRO A 64 -13.00 -25.76 -17.62
CA PRO A 64 -12.98 -24.44 -18.22
C PRO A 64 -11.63 -24.12 -18.85
N ALA A 65 -11.64 -23.37 -19.94
CA ALA A 65 -10.42 -22.83 -20.55
C ALA A 65 -9.78 -21.82 -19.61
N GLU A 66 -8.44 -21.84 -19.53
CA GLU A 66 -7.66 -20.86 -18.79
C GLU A 66 -7.75 -19.48 -19.44
N SER A 67 -7.66 -18.43 -18.62
CA SER A 67 -7.65 -17.07 -19.13
C SER A 67 -6.36 -16.80 -19.93
N ILE A 68 -6.50 -16.08 -21.03
CA ILE A 68 -5.35 -15.59 -21.78
C ILE A 68 -4.69 -14.47 -20.97
N LYS A 69 -3.36 -14.47 -20.93
CA LYS A 69 -2.55 -13.43 -20.29
C LYS A 69 -1.68 -12.76 -21.33
N THR A 70 -1.56 -11.44 -21.25
CA THR A 70 -0.79 -10.64 -22.22
C THR A 70 0.21 -9.75 -21.51
N ALA A 71 1.44 -9.70 -22.02
CA ALA A 71 2.42 -8.67 -21.67
C ALA A 71 2.15 -7.42 -22.53
N TYR A 72 1.36 -6.48 -22.00
CA TYR A 72 1.10 -5.21 -22.68
C TYR A 72 2.38 -4.35 -22.81
N PRO A 73 2.46 -3.43 -23.79
CA PRO A 73 3.57 -2.49 -23.88
C PRO A 73 3.75 -1.69 -22.59
N ALA A 74 5.00 -1.43 -22.21
CA ALA A 74 5.29 -0.57 -21.07
C ALA A 74 4.75 0.85 -21.30
N ILE A 75 4.24 1.45 -20.23
CA ILE A 75 3.69 2.80 -20.24
C ILE A 75 4.48 3.73 -19.32
N GLN A 76 4.42 5.02 -19.62
CA GLN A 76 5.07 6.06 -18.85
C GLN A 76 4.01 6.85 -18.07
N ALA A 77 4.38 7.29 -16.87
CA ALA A 77 3.63 8.31 -16.17
C ALA A 77 3.66 9.60 -16.98
N THR A 78 2.50 10.23 -17.12
CA THR A 78 2.35 11.51 -17.82
C THR A 78 2.04 12.64 -16.87
N GLU A 79 1.45 12.30 -15.72
CA GLU A 79 1.01 13.27 -14.73
C GLU A 79 1.26 12.77 -13.30
N HIS A 80 1.26 13.69 -12.34
CA HIS A 80 1.34 13.36 -10.91
C HIS A 80 0.55 14.33 -10.02
N LEU A 81 0.30 13.90 -8.79
CA LEU A 81 -0.11 14.73 -7.67
C LEU A 81 0.95 14.59 -6.56
N THR A 82 1.39 15.72 -6.01
CA THR A 82 2.16 15.71 -4.76
C THR A 82 1.24 15.30 -3.59
N LEU A 83 1.82 15.02 -2.42
CA LEU A 83 1.02 14.81 -1.21
C LEU A 83 0.10 16.02 -0.96
N GLU A 84 0.60 17.25 -1.08
CA GLU A 84 -0.21 18.45 -0.86
C GLU A 84 -1.36 18.58 -1.87
N ASP A 85 -1.10 18.34 -3.16
CA ASP A 85 -2.15 18.36 -4.18
C ASP A 85 -3.25 17.31 -3.93
N LEU A 86 -2.85 16.16 -3.35
CA LEU A 86 -3.79 15.10 -2.97
C LEU A 86 -4.62 15.50 -1.74
N LEU A 87 -4.00 16.10 -0.72
CA LEU A 87 -4.69 16.54 0.50
C LEU A 87 -5.72 17.63 0.21
N LEU A 88 -5.43 18.55 -0.73
CA LEU A 88 -6.38 19.58 -1.19
C LEU A 88 -7.63 18.99 -1.86
N GLN A 89 -7.58 17.73 -2.28
CA GLN A 89 -8.69 17.02 -2.92
C GLN A 89 -9.39 16.03 -1.97
N LEU A 90 -8.99 15.97 -0.70
CA LEU A 90 -9.74 15.23 0.30
C LEU A 90 -11.03 15.99 0.62
N PRO A 91 -12.19 15.32 0.70
CA PRO A 91 -13.43 15.95 1.16
C PRO A 91 -13.21 16.67 2.49
N GLY A 92 -13.54 17.97 2.54
CA GLY A 92 -13.21 18.81 3.68
C GLY A 92 -13.87 18.38 5.00
N ASP A 93 -14.98 17.65 4.93
CA ASP A 93 -15.67 17.06 6.08
C ASP A 93 -14.95 15.84 6.67
N LEU A 94 -13.96 15.28 5.97
CA LEU A 94 -13.08 14.22 6.47
C LEU A 94 -11.81 14.76 7.15
N VAL A 95 -11.49 16.05 6.99
CA VAL A 95 -10.31 16.67 7.61
C VAL A 95 -10.63 17.04 9.06
N ILE A 96 -9.85 16.49 10.00
CA ILE A 96 -10.16 16.58 11.43
C ILE A 96 -9.18 17.50 12.13
N GLN A 97 -9.69 18.43 12.92
CA GLN A 97 -8.90 19.22 13.87
C GLN A 97 -8.99 18.58 15.25
N SER A 98 -7.86 18.29 15.87
CA SER A 98 -7.82 17.65 17.20
C SER A 98 -6.63 18.13 18.01
N ASN A 99 -6.81 18.42 19.30
CA ASN A 99 -5.69 18.75 20.18
C ASN A 99 -4.81 17.53 20.47
N ASN A 100 -5.39 16.33 20.41
CA ASN A 100 -4.72 15.07 20.70
C ASN A 100 -4.59 14.23 19.43
N LEU A 101 -3.61 13.32 19.42
CA LEU A 101 -3.61 12.23 18.45
C LEU A 101 -4.86 11.36 18.61
N LEU A 102 -5.38 10.90 17.48
CA LEU A 102 -6.47 9.95 17.42
C LEU A 102 -6.00 8.76 16.59
N ALA A 103 -6.23 7.55 17.08
CA ALA A 103 -6.05 6.37 16.23
C ALA A 103 -7.03 6.43 15.05
N MET A 104 -6.71 5.69 13.99
CA MET A 104 -7.56 5.61 12.78
C MET A 104 -9.01 5.27 13.13
N GLU A 105 -9.23 4.32 14.03
CA GLU A 105 -10.55 3.84 14.45
C GLU A 105 -11.30 4.82 15.36
N ASP A 106 -10.61 5.79 15.96
CA ASP A 106 -11.21 6.80 16.83
C ASP A 106 -11.61 8.08 16.07
N LEU A 107 -11.31 8.15 14.77
CA LEU A 107 -11.66 9.31 13.96
C LEU A 107 -13.19 9.45 13.81
N PRO A 108 -13.77 10.66 13.91
CA PRO A 108 -15.20 10.88 13.79
C PRO A 108 -15.67 10.89 12.31
N ILE A 109 -15.28 9.88 11.55
CA ILE A 109 -15.66 9.67 10.14
C ILE A 109 -16.46 8.38 9.99
N ASN A 110 -17.01 8.13 8.79
CA ASN A 110 -17.74 6.90 8.48
C ASN A 110 -18.86 6.60 9.49
N ASN A 111 -19.66 7.62 9.84
CA ASN A 111 -20.68 7.56 10.88
C ASN A 111 -20.13 7.19 12.28
N ASN A 112 -18.98 7.77 12.66
CA ASN A 112 -18.24 7.49 13.89
C ASN A 112 -17.75 6.03 14.02
N ASN A 113 -17.51 5.34 12.91
CA ASN A 113 -16.85 4.03 12.91
C ASN A 113 -15.34 4.13 12.64
N GLY A 114 -14.83 5.35 12.48
CA GLY A 114 -13.42 5.59 12.19
C GLY A 114 -13.00 5.19 10.80
N GLN A 115 -11.70 5.27 10.59
CA GLN A 115 -11.00 4.88 9.38
C GLN A 115 -10.59 3.42 9.47
N SER A 116 -11.03 2.60 8.51
CA SER A 116 -10.71 1.17 8.52
C SER A 116 -9.35 0.85 7.90
N TYR A 117 -8.99 1.51 6.80
CA TYR A 117 -7.82 1.14 5.98
C TYR A 117 -7.11 2.35 5.39
N GLY A 118 -5.98 2.09 4.72
CA GLY A 118 -5.20 3.08 3.98
C GLY A 118 -4.15 3.74 4.86
N TYR A 119 -4.07 5.06 4.77
CA TYR A 119 -3.06 5.87 5.45
C TYR A 119 -3.73 6.96 6.27
N VAL A 120 -3.06 7.44 7.31
CA VAL A 120 -3.48 8.61 8.08
C VAL A 120 -2.31 9.57 8.21
N LEU A 121 -2.52 10.84 7.86
CA LEU A 121 -1.51 11.88 8.04
C LEU A 121 -1.84 12.69 9.29
N TYR A 122 -0.87 12.82 10.20
CA TYR A 122 -0.93 13.75 11.33
C TYR A 122 -0.06 14.96 11.02
N ARG A 123 -0.68 16.11 10.77
CA ARG A 123 -0.02 17.37 10.46
C ARG A 123 -0.03 18.31 11.65
N ASN A 124 1.12 18.88 11.97
CA ASN A 124 1.26 19.97 12.94
C ASN A 124 2.06 21.12 12.33
N ALA A 125 1.75 22.35 12.73
CA ALA A 125 2.57 23.52 12.44
C ALA A 125 3.48 23.80 13.64
N ALA A 126 4.79 23.63 13.46
CA ALA A 126 5.78 23.81 14.53
C ALA A 126 6.69 25.00 14.20
N THR A 127 7.01 25.83 15.21
CA THR A 127 8.05 26.85 15.04
C THR A 127 9.39 26.26 15.42
N LEU A 128 10.26 26.04 14.43
CA LEU A 128 11.57 25.43 14.64
C LEU A 128 12.67 26.47 14.36
N ALA A 129 13.63 26.59 15.28
CA ALA A 129 14.84 27.35 15.04
C ALA A 129 15.75 26.60 14.06
N GLY A 130 16.67 27.29 13.38
CA GLY A 130 17.65 26.58 12.55
C GLY A 130 18.59 25.75 13.43
N GLY A 131 18.76 24.47 13.11
CA GLY A 131 19.59 23.56 13.89
C GLY A 131 19.07 22.13 13.93
N ALA A 132 19.61 21.35 14.87
CA ALA A 132 19.23 19.96 15.08
C ALA A 132 17.98 19.86 15.95
N HIS A 133 17.10 18.93 15.58
CA HIS A 133 15.85 18.61 16.26
C HIS A 133 15.69 17.11 16.38
N THR A 134 14.85 16.69 17.32
CA THR A 134 14.47 15.30 17.50
C THR A 134 12.96 15.17 17.60
N ILE A 135 12.38 14.30 16.77
CA ILE A 135 11.00 13.87 16.91
C ILE A 135 10.93 12.47 17.51
N THR A 136 10.04 12.25 18.46
CA THR A 136 9.89 10.96 19.16
C THR A 136 8.41 10.56 19.19
N THR A 137 8.09 9.35 18.78
CA THR A 137 6.72 8.81 18.94
C THR A 137 6.64 8.00 20.23
N ILE A 138 5.81 8.41 21.20
CA ILE A 138 5.64 7.64 22.43
C ILE A 138 4.75 6.42 22.18
N GLY A 139 5.22 5.25 22.62
CA GLY A 139 4.65 3.96 22.27
C GLY A 139 5.03 3.51 20.86
N HIS A 140 4.24 2.62 20.27
CA HIS A 140 4.50 2.06 18.94
C HIS A 140 3.78 2.82 17.83
N VAL A 141 4.47 2.99 16.70
CA VAL A 141 3.84 3.31 15.42
C VAL A 141 3.10 2.09 14.90
N ARG A 142 1.90 2.28 14.33
CA ARG A 142 1.09 1.18 13.78
C ARG A 142 0.62 1.48 12.36
N ASP A 143 1.40 1.17 11.33
CA ASP A 143 2.57 0.27 11.33
C ASP A 143 3.86 0.85 10.74
N LEU A 144 3.75 1.77 9.79
CA LEU A 144 4.90 2.47 9.21
C LEU A 144 4.64 3.97 9.13
N ALA A 145 5.44 4.78 9.82
CA ALA A 145 5.41 6.24 9.75
C ALA A 145 6.53 6.78 8.87
N VAL A 146 6.17 7.69 7.97
CA VAL A 146 7.07 8.50 7.15
C VAL A 146 7.03 9.92 7.70
N LEU A 147 8.19 10.46 8.06
CA LEU A 147 8.32 11.85 8.51
C LEU A 147 8.57 12.75 7.30
N LEU A 148 7.77 13.81 7.20
CA LEU A 148 8.00 14.92 6.28
C LEU A 148 8.08 16.24 7.04
N VAL A 149 8.98 17.12 6.58
CA VAL A 149 9.03 18.52 6.99
C VAL A 149 8.97 19.38 5.74
N ASP A 150 7.98 20.28 5.67
CA ASP A 150 7.72 21.12 4.50
C ASP A 150 7.66 20.34 3.17
N GLN A 151 6.91 19.23 3.19
CA GLN A 151 6.76 18.28 2.08
C GLN A 151 8.03 17.52 1.68
N GLN A 152 9.15 17.68 2.42
CA GLN A 152 10.35 16.90 2.21
C GLN A 152 10.35 15.70 3.14
N ARG A 153 10.30 14.49 2.57
CA ARG A 153 10.54 13.27 3.34
C ARG A 153 11.95 13.24 3.92
N LEU A 154 12.02 12.95 5.21
CA LEU A 154 13.26 12.83 5.98
C LEU A 154 13.60 11.37 6.32
N THR A 155 12.60 10.53 6.58
CA THR A 155 12.83 9.11 6.85
C THR A 155 13.41 8.40 5.63
N PRO A 156 14.45 7.55 5.77
CA PRO A 156 15.04 6.83 4.65
C PRO A 156 14.11 5.76 4.09
N ASP A 157 14.41 5.24 2.89
CA ASP A 157 13.66 4.14 2.30
C ASP A 157 13.82 2.87 3.14
N TRP A 158 12.80 2.02 3.11
CA TRP A 158 12.83 0.73 3.76
C TRP A 158 13.37 -0.35 2.84
N ARG A 159 14.64 -0.74 2.97
CA ARG A 159 15.32 -1.69 2.08
C ARG A 159 15.47 -3.09 2.65
N SER A 160 15.38 -3.26 3.97
CA SER A 160 15.48 -4.58 4.60
C SER A 160 14.79 -4.68 5.95
N GLU A 161 14.45 -5.91 6.35
CA GLU A 161 13.87 -6.20 7.68
C GLU A 161 14.78 -5.76 8.84
N MET A 162 16.10 -5.63 8.63
CA MET A 162 17.01 -5.12 9.66
C MET A 162 16.69 -3.68 10.09
N GLN A 163 15.97 -2.92 9.25
CA GLN A 163 15.56 -1.55 9.57
C GLN A 163 14.26 -1.48 10.38
N LEU A 164 13.58 -2.61 10.64
CA LEU A 164 12.35 -2.63 11.45
C LEU A 164 12.55 -2.08 12.87
N GLY A 165 13.79 -2.08 13.38
CA GLY A 165 14.10 -1.49 14.68
C GLY A 165 14.25 0.03 14.68
N ASN A 166 14.24 0.69 13.52
CA ASN A 166 14.44 2.13 13.39
C ASN A 166 13.14 2.92 13.62
N PHE A 167 13.26 4.25 13.69
CA PHE A 167 12.11 5.14 13.73
C PHE A 167 11.12 4.87 12.59
N GLY A 168 9.84 4.98 12.94
CA GLY A 168 8.72 4.84 12.02
C GLY A 168 8.18 3.42 11.93
N PHE A 169 8.86 2.41 12.45
CA PHE A 169 8.39 1.02 12.36
C PHE A 169 7.75 0.54 13.66
N TRP A 170 6.78 -0.35 13.52
CA TRP A 170 6.04 -0.95 14.62
C TRP A 170 6.88 -1.75 15.62
N ALA A 171 8.11 -2.17 15.27
CA ALA A 171 8.89 -3.08 16.12
C ALA A 171 9.56 -2.39 17.32
N THR A 172 9.72 -1.06 17.28
CA THR A 172 10.37 -0.29 18.36
C THR A 172 9.43 0.76 18.92
N ALA A 173 9.08 0.65 20.21
CA ALA A 173 8.41 1.71 20.94
C ALA A 173 9.35 2.87 21.25
N ASN A 174 8.80 4.08 21.39
CA ASN A 174 9.54 5.28 21.81
C ASN A 174 10.71 5.60 20.88
N ALA A 175 10.58 5.27 19.59
CA ALA A 175 11.62 5.53 18.62
C ALA A 175 11.72 7.03 18.33
N SER A 176 12.95 7.49 18.09
CA SER A 176 13.27 8.89 17.80
C SER A 176 13.95 9.02 16.45
N PHE A 177 13.74 10.16 15.78
CA PHE A 177 14.41 10.54 14.55
C PHE A 177 15.03 11.92 14.70
N GLU A 178 16.32 12.02 14.40
CA GLU A 178 17.05 13.30 14.40
C GLU A 178 17.01 13.93 13.00
N PHE A 179 16.76 15.23 12.94
CA PHE A 179 16.76 15.98 11.69
C PHE A 179 17.27 17.41 11.88
N VAL A 180 17.54 18.10 10.78
CA VAL A 180 18.09 19.46 10.79
C VAL A 180 17.24 20.39 9.93
N THR A 181 16.92 21.56 10.45
CA THR A 181 16.29 22.66 9.71
C THR A 181 17.36 23.71 9.36
N GLN A 182 17.30 24.27 8.15
CA GLN A 182 18.29 25.25 7.67
C GLN A 182 17.90 26.70 7.98
N ASP A 183 16.60 26.99 8.10
CA ASP A 183 16.08 28.35 8.24
C ASP A 183 15.91 28.75 9.70
N SER A 184 16.18 30.01 10.02
CA SER A 184 16.02 30.55 11.38
C SER A 184 14.55 30.83 11.70
N ALA A 185 13.98 30.11 12.67
CA ALA A 185 12.74 30.41 13.40
C ALA A 185 11.51 30.67 12.50
N ASN A 186 11.27 29.79 11.54
CA ASN A 186 10.07 29.80 10.70
C ASN A 186 9.05 28.77 11.19
N SER A 187 7.79 28.99 10.78
CA SER A 187 6.76 27.96 10.92
C SER A 187 7.01 26.88 9.87
N HIS A 188 7.20 25.65 10.34
CA HIS A 188 7.38 24.47 9.51
C HIS A 188 6.12 23.59 9.59
N THR A 189 5.80 22.95 8.48
CA THR A 189 4.77 21.90 8.45
C THR A 189 5.44 20.57 8.76
N VAL A 190 5.10 19.96 9.91
CA VAL A 190 5.61 18.66 10.34
C VAL A 190 4.51 17.62 10.15
N ASP A 191 4.80 16.63 9.33
CA ASP A 191 3.87 15.64 8.83
C ASP A 191 4.36 14.23 9.21
N LEU A 192 3.51 13.46 9.87
CA LEU A 192 3.71 12.03 10.09
C LEU A 192 2.65 11.25 9.30
N LEU A 193 3.03 10.72 8.14
CA LEU A 193 2.17 9.85 7.34
C LEU A 193 2.32 8.41 7.83
N VAL A 194 1.25 7.85 8.38
CA VAL A 194 1.24 6.47 8.89
C VAL A 194 0.46 5.55 7.95
N GLU A 195 1.12 4.51 7.47
CA GLU A 195 0.50 3.38 6.77
C GLU A 195 -0.05 2.37 7.77
N ASN A 196 -1.33 2.02 7.62
CA ASN A 196 -1.87 0.79 8.18
C ASN A 196 -1.53 -0.36 7.23
N MET A 197 -0.72 -1.32 7.67
CA MET A 197 -0.18 -2.38 6.82
C MET A 197 -1.02 -3.66 6.81
N GLY A 198 -2.12 -3.69 7.56
CA GLY A 198 -2.96 -4.86 7.75
C GLY A 198 -3.32 -5.01 9.22
N ARG A 199 -4.26 -5.88 9.56
CA ARG A 199 -4.59 -6.22 10.96
C ARG A 199 -4.20 -7.69 11.20
N ASN A 200 -3.67 -8.04 12.38
CA ASN A 200 -3.36 -9.44 12.64
C ASN A 200 -4.69 -10.19 12.76
N ASN A 201 -4.81 -11.27 12.02
CA ASN A 201 -5.99 -12.13 11.97
C ASN A 201 -5.87 -13.40 12.84
N PHE A 202 -4.70 -13.62 13.45
CA PHE A 202 -4.37 -14.81 14.23
C PHE A 202 -3.48 -14.47 15.43
N GLY A 203 -3.63 -15.24 16.51
CA GLY A 203 -2.80 -15.13 17.72
C GLY A 203 -3.60 -15.10 19.02
N PRO A 204 -2.94 -14.87 20.17
CA PRO A 204 -3.61 -14.70 21.45
C PRO A 204 -4.53 -13.47 21.47
N PRO A 205 -5.53 -13.42 22.37
CA PRO A 205 -6.46 -12.29 22.49
C PRO A 205 -5.79 -10.90 22.57
N SER A 206 -4.62 -10.81 23.22
CA SER A 206 -3.84 -9.56 23.33
C SER A 206 -3.43 -8.97 21.98
N TYR A 207 -3.34 -9.79 20.93
CA TYR A 207 -2.96 -9.34 19.61
C TYR A 207 -4.08 -8.58 18.91
N PHE A 208 -5.34 -8.70 19.33
CA PHE A 208 -6.48 -8.08 18.65
C PHE A 208 -6.78 -6.65 19.12
N HIS A 209 -5.96 -6.08 20.01
CA HIS A 209 -6.02 -4.66 20.35
C HIS A 209 -5.25 -3.83 19.30
N GLN A 210 -5.81 -3.73 18.09
CA GLN A 210 -5.10 -3.26 16.89
C GLN A 210 -5.62 -1.93 16.36
N LYS A 211 -5.67 -0.93 17.24
CA LYS A 211 -5.78 0.44 16.76
C LYS A 211 -4.58 0.78 15.89
N ARG A 212 -4.79 1.48 14.78
CA ARG A 212 -3.76 1.84 13.80
C ARG A 212 -3.50 3.35 13.84
N GLY A 213 -2.36 3.79 13.30
CA GLY A 213 -1.85 5.16 13.45
C GLY A 213 -0.89 5.28 14.63
N LEU A 214 -1.16 6.22 15.54
CA LEU A 214 -0.35 6.50 16.74
C LEU A 214 -1.21 6.39 18.02
N PRO A 215 -1.59 5.16 18.45
CA PRO A 215 -2.63 4.98 19.47
C PRO A 215 -2.15 5.02 20.93
N GLU A 216 -0.84 4.96 21.18
CA GLU A 216 -0.30 4.66 22.52
C GLU A 216 0.18 5.88 23.32
N GLY A 217 0.49 7.00 22.66
CA GLY A 217 1.02 8.17 23.34
C GLY A 217 1.24 9.36 22.40
N PRO A 218 1.70 10.49 22.96
CA PRO A 218 1.94 11.70 22.17
C PRO A 218 3.14 11.56 21.24
N VAL A 219 3.25 12.51 20.32
CA VAL A 219 4.50 12.80 19.61
C VAL A 219 5.20 13.93 20.35
N LEU A 220 6.49 13.76 20.59
CA LEU A 220 7.34 14.79 21.18
C LEU A 220 8.22 15.40 20.09
N LEU A 221 8.38 16.72 20.13
CA LEU A 221 9.35 17.47 19.34
C LEU A 221 10.29 18.18 20.31
N ASP A 222 11.58 17.85 20.28
CA ASP A 222 12.59 18.31 21.24
C ASP A 222 12.20 18.08 22.71
N ASN A 223 11.57 16.93 22.98
CA ASN A 223 11.02 16.49 24.27
C ASN A 223 9.78 17.25 24.76
N GLU A 224 9.24 18.17 23.96
CA GLU A 224 7.97 18.83 24.25
C GLU A 224 6.82 18.15 23.51
N GLU A 225 5.69 17.97 24.17
CA GLU A 225 4.51 17.35 23.56
C GLU A 225 3.96 18.23 22.44
N VAL A 226 3.80 17.63 21.26
CA VAL A 226 3.14 18.26 20.13
C VAL A 226 1.64 18.22 20.36
N VAL A 227 1.00 19.39 20.34
CA VAL A 227 -0.44 19.55 20.49
C VAL A 227 -1.02 20.25 19.28
N GLY A 228 -2.29 19.96 18.96
CA GLY A 228 -2.99 20.58 17.83
C GLY A 228 -2.57 19.98 16.49
N TYR A 229 -3.41 19.08 15.99
CA TYR A 229 -3.21 18.34 14.76
C TYR A 229 -4.33 18.64 13.76
N THR A 230 -3.94 18.77 12.50
CA THR A 230 -4.83 18.49 11.38
C THR A 230 -4.60 17.04 10.94
N ILE A 231 -5.64 16.21 11.01
CA ILE A 231 -5.56 14.79 10.67
C ILE A 231 -6.25 14.56 9.34
N PHE A 232 -5.57 13.91 8.40
CA PHE A 232 -6.09 13.58 7.07
C PHE A 232 -6.22 12.06 6.91
N PRO A 233 -7.44 11.52 6.93
CA PRO A 233 -7.71 10.12 6.62
C PRO A 233 -7.61 9.88 5.10
N LEU A 234 -6.66 9.06 4.66
CA LEU A 234 -6.47 8.70 3.24
C LEU A 234 -6.93 7.26 2.98
N GLU A 235 -8.24 7.09 2.84
CA GLU A 235 -8.86 5.77 2.63
C GLU A 235 -8.73 5.24 1.20
N PHE A 236 -8.41 6.11 0.23
CA PHE A 236 -8.33 5.78 -1.20
C PHE A 236 -9.57 5.01 -1.70
N THR A 237 -10.77 5.44 -1.28
CA THR A 237 -12.02 4.86 -1.79
C THR A 237 -12.08 5.01 -3.30
N SER A 238 -12.68 4.05 -4.01
CA SER A 238 -12.76 4.12 -5.47
C SER A 238 -13.51 5.37 -5.97
N ALA A 239 -14.44 5.92 -5.20
CA ALA A 239 -15.10 7.18 -5.53
C ALA A 239 -14.12 8.35 -5.46
N TRP A 240 -13.32 8.45 -4.38
CA TRP A 240 -12.33 9.50 -4.23
C TRP A 240 -11.24 9.41 -5.30
N VAL A 241 -10.66 8.22 -5.51
CA VAL A 241 -9.62 7.98 -6.52
C VAL A 241 -10.07 8.36 -7.93
N ARG A 242 -11.32 8.08 -8.31
CA ARG A 242 -11.89 8.45 -9.61
C ARG A 242 -12.21 9.94 -9.73
N SER A 243 -12.36 10.65 -8.61
CA SER A 243 -12.69 12.07 -8.58
C SER A 243 -11.47 12.99 -8.62
N LEU A 244 -10.25 12.44 -8.56
CA LEU A 244 -9.01 13.21 -8.56
C LEU A 244 -8.83 13.97 -9.88
N THR A 245 -8.53 15.26 -9.78
CA THR A 245 -8.36 16.21 -10.88
C THR A 245 -7.13 17.10 -10.65
N ASN A 246 -6.94 18.12 -11.48
CA ASN A 246 -5.85 19.10 -11.37
C ASN A 246 -4.46 18.47 -11.29
N TRP A 247 -4.24 17.44 -12.11
CA TRP A 247 -2.97 16.74 -12.18
C TRP A 247 -1.87 17.63 -12.75
N ASN A 248 -0.68 17.56 -12.17
CA ASN A 248 0.49 18.22 -12.72
C ASN A 248 0.97 17.46 -13.96
N ALA A 249 1.09 18.13 -15.09
CA ALA A 249 1.53 17.55 -16.37
C ALA A 249 3.05 17.28 -16.38
N SER A 250 3.50 16.34 -15.55
CA SER A 250 4.87 15.85 -15.44
C SER A 250 4.87 14.42 -14.91
N PRO A 251 5.79 13.53 -15.35
CA PRO A 251 5.89 12.15 -14.88
C PRO A 251 6.19 12.03 -13.38
N ALA A 252 6.79 13.06 -12.78
CA ALA A 252 7.21 13.07 -11.37
C ALA A 252 7.23 14.50 -10.82
N PRO A 253 7.17 14.66 -9.49
CA PRO A 253 7.38 15.93 -8.82
C PRO A 253 8.82 16.44 -8.99
N PRO A 254 9.07 17.74 -8.77
CA PRO A 254 10.42 18.28 -8.76
C PRO A 254 11.26 17.61 -7.66
N PRO A 255 12.59 17.49 -7.82
CA PRO A 255 13.46 16.84 -6.84
C PRO A 255 13.43 17.44 -5.42
N THR A 256 12.92 18.66 -5.28
CA THR A 256 12.73 19.36 -4.00
C THR A 256 11.52 18.86 -3.20
N VAL A 257 10.64 18.07 -3.82
CA VAL A 257 9.52 17.37 -3.18
C VAL A 257 9.83 15.88 -3.27
N ILE A 258 10.37 15.36 -2.17
CA ILE A 258 10.68 13.93 -2.06
C ILE A 258 9.44 13.27 -1.47
N CYS A 259 8.78 12.43 -2.28
CA CYS A 259 7.63 11.52 -2.01
C CYS A 259 7.13 11.43 -0.56
N PRO A 260 5.81 11.35 -0.32
CA PRO A 260 4.86 10.59 -1.13
C PRO A 260 4.31 11.26 -2.40
N THR A 261 3.90 10.47 -3.38
CA THR A 261 3.39 10.95 -4.67
C THR A 261 2.42 9.95 -5.28
N LEU A 262 1.40 10.47 -5.98
CA LEU A 262 0.53 9.68 -6.84
C LEU A 262 0.86 9.96 -8.31
N THR A 263 1.32 8.96 -9.07
CA THR A 263 1.56 9.11 -10.51
C THR A 263 0.40 8.55 -11.32
N ARG A 264 0.21 9.06 -12.54
CA ARG A 264 -0.85 8.67 -13.47
C ARG A 264 -0.29 8.32 -14.84
N SER A 265 -0.70 7.15 -15.32
CA SER A 265 -0.35 6.59 -16.63
C SER A 265 -1.63 6.14 -17.35
N THR A 266 -1.55 6.04 -18.68
CA THR A 266 -2.65 5.53 -19.51
C THR A 266 -2.19 4.33 -20.33
N LEU A 267 -2.89 3.21 -20.20
CA LEU A 267 -2.73 2.01 -21.04
C LEU A 267 -3.87 1.96 -22.07
N THR A 268 -3.55 2.11 -23.35
CA THR A 268 -4.54 2.00 -24.43
C THR A 268 -4.56 0.58 -25.00
N ILE A 269 -5.71 -0.10 -24.91
CA ILE A 269 -5.92 -1.47 -25.40
C ILE A 269 -6.82 -1.43 -26.64
N ALA A 270 -6.34 -1.94 -27.78
CA ALA A 270 -7.09 -1.88 -29.05
C ALA A 270 -8.21 -2.94 -29.14
N ASP A 271 -7.94 -4.14 -28.66
CA ASP A 271 -8.82 -5.30 -28.76
C ASP A 271 -9.51 -5.61 -27.43
N ASP A 272 -10.09 -6.81 -27.30
CA ASP A 272 -10.65 -7.25 -26.02
C ASP A 272 -9.51 -7.45 -24.99
N PRO A 273 -9.65 -6.89 -23.77
CA PRO A 273 -8.63 -7.03 -22.75
C PRO A 273 -8.49 -8.47 -22.30
N THR A 274 -7.29 -8.83 -21.89
CA THR A 274 -6.94 -10.11 -21.30
C THR A 274 -6.31 -9.85 -19.94
N ASP A 275 -6.09 -10.92 -19.19
CA ASP A 275 -5.37 -10.83 -17.92
C ASP A 275 -3.93 -10.33 -18.17
N THR A 276 -3.34 -9.71 -17.16
CA THR A 276 -1.94 -9.29 -17.20
C THR A 276 -1.40 -9.14 -15.78
N TYR A 277 -0.11 -8.85 -15.65
CA TYR A 277 0.50 -8.47 -14.39
C TYR A 277 1.32 -7.21 -14.59
N ILE A 278 1.27 -6.29 -13.64
CA ILE A 278 2.28 -5.22 -13.52
C ILE A 278 3.50 -5.82 -12.82
N THR A 279 4.69 -5.65 -13.38
CA THR A 279 5.93 -5.92 -12.64
C THR A 279 6.36 -4.68 -11.86
N THR A 280 6.73 -4.90 -10.59
CA THR A 280 7.26 -3.87 -9.68
C THR A 280 8.80 -3.84 -9.71
N THR A 281 9.42 -4.68 -10.53
CA THR A 281 10.87 -4.68 -10.75
C THR A 281 11.31 -3.35 -11.34
N GLY A 282 12.30 -2.73 -10.72
CA GLY A 282 12.78 -1.39 -11.11
C GLY A 282 12.05 -0.23 -10.46
N TRP A 283 11.07 -0.47 -9.57
CA TRP A 283 10.39 0.59 -8.80
C TRP A 283 11.17 1.04 -7.55
N GLY A 284 12.35 0.47 -7.31
CA GLY A 284 13.21 0.73 -6.15
C GLY A 284 13.04 -0.34 -5.06
N ASP A 285 14.15 -0.91 -4.59
CA ASP A 285 14.18 -2.06 -3.66
C ASP A 285 13.54 -1.78 -2.30
N GLY A 286 13.40 -0.50 -1.93
CA GLY A 286 12.70 -0.09 -0.71
C GLY A 286 11.45 0.73 -0.92
N ASN A 287 11.00 0.87 -2.17
CA ASN A 287 9.81 1.63 -2.47
C ASN A 287 8.55 0.83 -2.11
N ARG A 288 7.46 1.55 -1.86
CA ARG A 288 6.21 0.97 -1.38
C ARG A 288 5.03 1.82 -1.79
N GLY A 289 3.91 1.17 -2.01
CA GLY A 289 2.61 1.82 -1.93
C GLY A 289 1.52 0.94 -2.51
N VAL A 290 0.64 1.51 -3.31
CA VAL A 290 -0.58 0.86 -3.79
C VAL A 290 -0.88 1.26 -5.23
N VAL A 291 -1.40 0.30 -6.01
CA VAL A 291 -1.74 0.50 -7.41
C VAL A 291 -3.26 0.51 -7.61
N PHE A 292 -3.73 1.39 -8.48
CA PHE A 292 -5.13 1.46 -8.87
C PHE A 292 -5.28 1.33 -10.39
N VAL A 293 -6.25 0.54 -10.84
CA VAL A 293 -6.62 0.38 -12.25
C VAL A 293 -8.06 0.80 -12.41
N ASN A 294 -8.32 1.82 -13.23
CA ASN A 294 -9.66 2.40 -13.43
C ASN A 294 -10.39 2.74 -12.10
N GLY A 295 -9.61 3.20 -11.11
CA GLY A 295 -10.06 3.54 -9.76
C GLY A 295 -10.33 2.35 -8.83
N PHE A 296 -10.07 1.12 -9.28
CA PHE A 296 -10.09 -0.07 -8.45
C PHE A 296 -8.70 -0.30 -7.83
N ASN A 297 -8.63 -0.51 -6.52
CA ASN A 297 -7.37 -0.77 -5.81
C ASN A 297 -6.97 -2.25 -6.01
N ILE A 298 -5.92 -2.50 -6.78
CA ILE A 298 -5.47 -3.86 -7.11
C ILE A 298 -4.51 -4.44 -6.07
N GLY A 299 -4.11 -3.65 -5.06
CA GLY A 299 -3.29 -4.11 -3.94
C GLY A 299 -2.00 -3.34 -3.75
N ARG A 300 -1.27 -3.75 -2.72
CA ARG A 300 -0.01 -3.13 -2.28
C ARG A 300 1.18 -3.71 -3.02
N TYR A 301 2.21 -2.91 -3.23
CA TYR A 301 3.53 -3.39 -3.63
C TYR A 301 4.60 -3.03 -2.59
N SER A 302 5.62 -3.87 -2.51
CA SER A 302 6.82 -3.64 -1.71
C SER A 302 8.07 -4.01 -2.52
N GLY A 303 9.01 -3.07 -2.63
CA GLY A 303 10.29 -3.28 -3.30
C GLY A 303 11.12 -4.40 -2.68
N ILE A 304 10.87 -4.74 -1.41
CA ILE A 304 11.56 -5.83 -0.69
C ILE A 304 11.18 -7.20 -1.27
N GLY A 305 9.93 -7.37 -1.75
CA GLY A 305 9.40 -8.66 -2.20
C GLY A 305 8.75 -9.48 -1.06
N PRO A 306 8.59 -10.81 -1.22
CA PRO A 306 9.14 -11.63 -2.31
C PRO A 306 8.44 -11.41 -3.65
N THR A 307 7.14 -11.14 -3.65
CA THR A 307 6.35 -10.92 -4.87
C THR A 307 6.77 -9.63 -5.57
N LYS A 308 6.97 -9.73 -6.89
CA LYS A 308 7.39 -8.63 -7.79
C LYS A 308 6.37 -8.33 -8.88
N THR A 309 5.16 -8.88 -8.77
CA THR A 309 4.07 -8.65 -9.71
C THR A 309 2.74 -8.44 -9.01
N LEU A 310 1.85 -7.67 -9.65
CA LEU A 310 0.46 -7.49 -9.23
C LEU A 310 -0.46 -7.93 -10.36
N TYR A 311 -1.34 -8.90 -10.08
CA TYR A 311 -2.31 -9.41 -11.03
C TYR A 311 -3.39 -8.37 -11.38
N ILE A 312 -3.68 -8.25 -12.68
CA ILE A 312 -4.79 -7.45 -13.19
C ILE A 312 -5.72 -8.40 -13.97
N PRO A 313 -6.89 -8.74 -13.41
CA PRO A 313 -7.88 -9.52 -14.13
C PRO A 313 -8.51 -8.68 -15.26
N ALA A 314 -8.73 -9.30 -16.42
CA ALA A 314 -9.29 -8.66 -17.61
C ALA A 314 -10.56 -7.84 -17.36
N PRO A 315 -11.51 -8.24 -16.48
CA PRO A 315 -12.70 -7.45 -16.18
C PRO A 315 -12.45 -6.07 -15.54
N LEU A 316 -11.25 -5.80 -15.00
CA LEU A 316 -10.87 -4.46 -14.53
C LEU A 316 -10.38 -3.55 -15.65
N LEU A 317 -10.10 -4.12 -16.83
CA LEU A 317 -9.66 -3.42 -18.02
C LEU A 317 -10.81 -3.24 -19.00
N ILE A 318 -10.67 -2.24 -19.87
CA ILE A 318 -11.60 -1.95 -20.96
C ILE A 318 -10.84 -1.79 -22.28
N ARG A 319 -11.56 -1.97 -23.39
CA ARG A 319 -11.08 -1.50 -24.69
C ARG A 319 -10.97 0.03 -24.67
N GLY A 320 -9.88 0.56 -25.20
CA GLY A 320 -9.53 1.97 -25.14
C GLY A 320 -8.61 2.28 -23.96
N ASP A 321 -8.78 3.46 -23.36
CA ASP A 321 -7.88 3.99 -22.36
C ASP A 321 -8.20 3.45 -20.96
N ASN A 322 -7.19 2.88 -20.31
CA ASN A 322 -7.22 2.43 -18.93
C ASN A 322 -6.30 3.31 -18.10
N ILE A 323 -6.85 3.91 -17.04
CA ILE A 323 -6.07 4.76 -16.14
C ILE A 323 -5.42 3.90 -15.07
N ILE A 324 -4.10 4.00 -14.95
CA ILE A 324 -3.33 3.33 -13.91
C ILE A 324 -2.69 4.38 -13.03
N LEU A 325 -2.98 4.31 -11.73
CA LEU A 325 -2.43 5.22 -10.73
C LEU A 325 -1.52 4.44 -9.78
N VAL A 326 -0.37 5.01 -9.43
CA VAL A 326 0.56 4.40 -8.47
C VAL A 326 0.83 5.39 -7.35
N TRP A 327 0.37 5.05 -6.14
CA TRP A 327 0.76 5.76 -4.91
C TRP A 327 2.11 5.21 -4.47
N SER A 328 3.08 6.09 -4.25
CA SER A 328 4.42 5.72 -3.84
C SER A 328 4.86 6.52 -2.63
N LEU A 329 5.40 5.86 -1.60
CA LEU A 329 5.85 6.49 -0.36
C LEU A 329 7.25 7.08 -0.44
N PHE A 330 8.15 6.50 -1.23
CA PHE A 330 9.59 6.81 -1.16
C PHE A 330 10.18 7.37 -2.46
N GLU A 331 9.84 6.77 -3.60
CA GLU A 331 10.27 7.22 -4.94
C GLU A 331 9.10 7.19 -5.92
N PRO A 332 8.98 8.16 -6.85
CA PRO A 332 7.87 8.17 -7.79
C PRO A 332 8.04 7.07 -8.84
N VAL A 333 7.00 6.27 -9.05
CA VAL A 333 6.97 5.27 -10.12
C VAL A 333 6.59 5.94 -11.43
N THR A 334 7.56 6.03 -12.35
CA THR A 334 7.38 6.73 -13.65
C THR A 334 7.24 5.78 -14.84
N THR A 335 7.59 4.51 -14.69
CA THR A 335 7.45 3.48 -15.74
C THR A 335 6.73 2.27 -15.18
N ILE A 336 5.72 1.80 -15.91
CA ILE A 336 4.96 0.59 -15.58
C ILE A 336 5.15 -0.39 -16.73
N SER A 337 5.69 -1.56 -16.41
CA SER A 337 5.89 -2.66 -17.35
C SER A 337 4.93 -3.80 -17.04
N PHE A 338 4.52 -4.52 -18.07
CA PHE A 338 3.59 -5.63 -17.96
C PHE A 338 4.25 -6.95 -18.34
N THR A 339 3.75 -8.04 -17.77
CA THR A 339 4.17 -9.42 -18.05
C THR A 339 2.93 -10.31 -18.12
N ASP A 340 3.06 -11.44 -18.82
CA ASP A 340 2.03 -12.49 -18.92
C ASP A 340 2.22 -13.62 -17.90
N GLN A 341 3.28 -13.54 -17.08
CA GLN A 341 3.59 -14.50 -16.02
C GLN A 341 3.79 -13.78 -14.68
N PRO A 342 3.31 -14.38 -13.56
CA PRO A 342 3.60 -13.85 -12.23
C PRO A 342 5.07 -14.07 -11.85
N ASP A 343 5.60 -13.14 -11.05
CA ASP A 343 6.82 -13.30 -10.27
C ASP A 343 6.47 -13.18 -8.79
N LEU A 344 6.40 -14.32 -8.11
CA LEU A 344 6.08 -14.46 -6.69
C LEU A 344 7.34 -14.57 -5.82
N GLY A 345 8.52 -14.36 -6.41
CA GLY A 345 9.81 -14.58 -5.77
C GLY A 345 10.28 -16.04 -5.79
N PRO A 346 11.48 -16.32 -5.24
CA PRO A 346 12.04 -17.66 -5.24
C PRO A 346 11.24 -18.61 -4.33
N PRO A 347 11.17 -19.91 -4.67
CA PRO A 347 10.51 -20.90 -3.82
C PRO A 347 11.19 -20.93 -2.44
N LYS A 348 10.39 -20.84 -1.37
CA LYS A 348 10.89 -20.86 0.02
C LYS A 348 11.52 -22.22 0.42
N TYR A 349 11.26 -23.30 -0.33
CA TYR A 349 11.84 -24.63 -0.08
C TYR A 349 12.11 -25.38 -1.40
N PRO A 350 13.24 -26.11 -1.53
CA PRO A 350 13.59 -26.92 -2.70
C PRO A 350 12.81 -28.23 -2.82
#